data_AF-A0A9F2KVM2-F1
#
_entry.id   AF-A0A9F2KVM2-F1
#
_cell.length_a   1.000
_cell.length_b   1.000
_cell.length_c   1.000
_cell.angle_alpha   90.00
_cell.angle_beta   90.00
_cell.angle_gamma   90.00
#
_symmetry.space_group_name_H-M   'P 1'
#
loop_
_entity.id
_entity.type
_entity.pdbx_description
1 polymer ?
#
loop_
_entity_poly.entity_id
_entity_poly.type
_entity_poly.pdbx_seq_one_letter_code
_entity_poly.pdbx_strand_id
1 'polypeptide(L)'
;MEAGCSTSPAVPGASRLWRLSNVIMAVFFGLAGAVQINDPDPGLWIVVYSVPASLSLAVSLNPSITDNIVWKSISDLHSAACVVGSAMLGYSLVTSAQNNILHEEEGRELFGLMIVTAWMSLCRNSAKNASFVAISL
;
A
#
# COMPACT_ATOMS: atom_id res chain seq x y z
N MET A 1 38.47 26.35 -13.31
CA MET A 1 38.73 25.51 -12.12
C MET A 1 37.39 24.90 -11.73
N GLU A 2 37.24 23.62 -12.05
CA GLU A 2 36.07 22.80 -11.76
C GLU A 2 36.02 22.44 -10.28
N ALA A 3 34.83 22.33 -9.69
CA ALA A 3 34.62 21.57 -8.46
C ALA A 3 33.14 21.17 -8.28
N GLY A 4 32.84 19.90 -8.58
CA GLY A 4 32.05 19.06 -7.66
C GLY A 4 30.53 19.01 -7.82
N CYS A 5 30.02 18.52 -8.96
CA CYS A 5 28.69 17.90 -8.98
C CYS A 5 28.78 16.51 -8.33
N SER A 6 28.51 16.42 -7.03
CA SER A 6 28.43 15.15 -6.30
C SER A 6 27.14 14.42 -6.65
N THR A 7 27.16 13.63 -7.72
CA THR A 7 26.17 12.57 -7.92
C THR A 7 26.44 11.46 -6.90
N SER A 8 25.65 11.41 -5.83
CA SER A 8 25.65 10.25 -4.92
C SER A 8 25.37 8.97 -5.72
N PRO A 9 26.20 7.92 -5.61
CA PRO A 9 25.95 6.67 -6.30
C PRO A 9 24.71 6.00 -5.71
N ALA A 10 23.68 5.80 -6.53
CA ALA A 10 22.52 5.00 -6.15
C ALA A 10 22.99 3.61 -5.70
N VAL A 11 22.77 3.25 -4.43
CA VAL A 11 23.16 1.94 -3.88
C VAL A 11 22.45 0.85 -4.69
N PRO A 12 23.17 0.01 -5.47
CA PRO A 12 22.55 -0.96 -6.38
C PRO A 12 21.68 -2.03 -5.69
N GLY A 13 21.81 -2.14 -4.36
CA GLY A 13 21.00 -3.03 -3.51
C GLY A 13 19.66 -2.43 -3.09
N ALA A 14 19.56 -1.11 -2.93
CA ALA A 14 18.32 -0.46 -2.45
C ALA A 14 17.18 -0.56 -3.48
N SER A 15 17.50 -0.39 -4.77
CA SER A 15 16.53 -0.54 -5.86
C SER A 15 16.05 -1.98 -6.02
N ARG A 16 16.94 -2.96 -5.85
CA ARG A 16 16.60 -4.39 -5.86
C ARG A 16 15.73 -4.78 -4.65
N LEU A 17 16.11 -4.33 -3.46
CA LEU A 17 15.34 -4.57 -2.23
C LEU A 17 13.93 -3.98 -2.35
N TRP A 18 13.79 -2.75 -2.83
CA TRP A 18 12.49 -2.12 -3.05
C TRP A 18 11.60 -2.92 -4.01
N ARG A 19 12.15 -3.38 -5.14
CA ARG A 19 11.41 -4.21 -6.10
C ARG A 19 10.99 -5.54 -5.49
N LEU A 20 11.89 -6.21 -4.76
CA LEU A 20 11.59 -7.46 -4.05
C LEU A 20 10.51 -7.26 -2.99
N SER A 21 10.57 -6.18 -2.21
CA SER A 21 9.53 -5.85 -1.23
C SER A 21 8.16 -5.65 -1.90
N ASN A 22 8.12 -4.99 -3.06
CA ASN A 22 6.87 -4.83 -3.82
C ASN A 22 6.34 -6.15 -4.39
N VAL A 23 7.22 -7.08 -4.80
CA VAL A 23 6.80 -8.45 -5.19
C VAL A 23 6.22 -9.18 -3.99
N ILE A 24 6.91 -9.17 -2.85
CA ILE A 24 6.44 -9.84 -1.62
C ILE A 24 5.08 -9.28 -1.21
N MET A 25 4.91 -7.97 -1.26
CA MET A 25 3.64 -7.33 -0.91
C MET A 25 2.55 -7.58 -1.95
N ALA A 26 2.88 -7.65 -3.24
CA ALA A 26 1.92 -8.06 -4.27
C ALA A 26 1.40 -9.48 -4.01
N VAL A 27 2.30 -10.42 -3.66
CA VAL A 27 1.93 -11.79 -3.30
C VAL A 27 1.11 -11.81 -2.00
N PHE A 28 1.51 -11.05 -0.98
CA PHE A 28 0.78 -10.94 0.28
C PHE A 28 -0.66 -10.48 0.07
N PHE A 29 -0.87 -9.39 -0.68
CA PHE A 29 -2.21 -8.91 -1.00
C PHE A 29 -2.99 -9.88 -1.89
N GLY A 30 -2.33 -10.53 -2.85
CA GLY A 30 -2.97 -11.56 -3.66
C GLY A 30 -3.48 -12.74 -2.83
N LEU A 31 -2.68 -13.20 -1.86
CA LEU A 31 -3.07 -14.25 -0.92
C LEU A 31 -4.16 -13.77 0.06
N ALA A 32 -4.10 -12.53 0.53
CA ALA A 32 -5.16 -11.91 1.33
C ALA A 32 -6.48 -11.81 0.56
N GLY A 33 -6.44 -11.57 -0.75
CA GLY A 33 -7.64 -11.69 -1.60
C GLY A 33 -8.10 -13.14 -1.75
N ALA A 34 -7.18 -14.09 -1.90
CA ALA A 34 -7.53 -15.50 -2.14
C ALA A 34 -8.21 -16.15 -0.92
N VAL A 35 -7.75 -15.86 0.31
CA VAL A 35 -8.33 -16.44 1.53
C VAL A 35 -9.74 -15.92 1.83
N GLN A 36 -10.09 -14.75 1.29
CA GLN A 36 -11.40 -14.10 1.42
C GLN A 36 -12.52 -14.81 0.66
N ILE A 37 -12.22 -15.80 -0.19
CA ILE A 37 -13.26 -16.63 -0.83
C ILE A 37 -14.15 -17.37 0.18
N ASN A 38 -13.66 -17.55 1.41
CA ASN A 38 -14.36 -18.25 2.48
C ASN A 38 -15.29 -17.33 3.30
N ASP A 39 -15.26 -16.02 3.07
CA ASP A 39 -16.06 -15.04 3.79
C ASP A 39 -17.45 -14.86 3.15
N PRO A 40 -18.45 -14.33 3.90
CA PRO A 40 -19.81 -14.13 3.38
C PRO A 40 -19.93 -13.07 2.27
N ASP A 41 -18.98 -12.15 2.15
CA ASP A 41 -18.94 -11.06 1.16
C ASP A 41 -17.63 -11.03 0.31
N PRO A 42 -17.25 -12.17 -0.30
CA PRO A 42 -15.91 -12.40 -0.83
C PRO A 42 -15.55 -11.44 -1.97
N GLY A 43 -16.52 -11.04 -2.79
CA GLY A 43 -16.31 -10.24 -3.98
C GLY A 43 -15.72 -8.87 -3.69
N LEU A 44 -16.22 -8.17 -2.66
CA LEU A 44 -15.76 -6.83 -2.33
C LEU A 44 -14.31 -6.86 -1.83
N TRP A 45 -13.99 -7.78 -0.91
CA TRP A 45 -12.66 -7.90 -0.33
C TRP A 45 -11.61 -8.38 -1.32
N ILE A 46 -11.95 -9.30 -2.23
CA ILE A 46 -11.07 -9.70 -3.33
C ILE A 46 -10.69 -8.49 -4.19
N VAL A 47 -11.65 -7.60 -4.49
CA VAL A 47 -11.38 -6.37 -5.25
C VAL A 47 -10.49 -5.43 -4.42
N VAL A 48 -10.79 -5.27 -3.13
CA VAL A 48 -10.02 -4.43 -2.21
C VAL A 48 -8.55 -4.85 -2.15
N TYR A 49 -8.23 -6.15 -2.16
CA TYR A 49 -6.84 -6.62 -2.12
C TYR A 49 -6.18 -6.78 -3.51
N SER A 50 -6.95 -7.05 -4.56
CA SER A 50 -6.39 -7.23 -5.92
C SER A 50 -5.87 -5.93 -6.54
N VAL A 51 -6.49 -4.79 -6.21
CA VAL A 51 -6.03 -3.47 -6.66
C VAL A 51 -4.61 -3.16 -6.12
N PRO A 52 -4.35 -3.16 -4.79
CA PRO A 52 -3.03 -2.91 -4.26
C PRO A 52 -2.02 -4.02 -4.63
N ALA A 53 -2.47 -5.27 -4.83
CA ALA A 53 -1.61 -6.33 -5.38
C ALA A 53 -1.10 -5.96 -6.79
N SER A 54 -2.00 -5.53 -7.67
CA SER A 54 -1.68 -5.14 -9.05
C SER A 54 -0.81 -3.89 -9.10
N LEU A 55 -1.12 -2.88 -8.26
CA LEU A 55 -0.32 -1.65 -8.17
C LEU A 55 1.09 -1.94 -7.65
N SER A 56 1.24 -2.78 -6.63
CA SER A 56 2.55 -3.19 -6.09
C SER A 56 3.35 -3.99 -7.11
N LEU A 57 2.70 -4.91 -7.83
CA LEU A 57 3.34 -5.66 -8.91
C LEU A 57 3.84 -4.71 -10.01
N ALA A 58 3.03 -3.72 -10.41
CA ALA A 58 3.43 -2.73 -11.40
C ALA A 58 4.66 -1.92 -10.95
N VAL A 59 4.73 -1.52 -9.68
CA VAL A 59 5.93 -0.86 -9.09
C VAL A 59 7.15 -1.77 -9.11
N SER A 60 6.97 -3.07 -8.86
CA SER A 60 8.08 -4.04 -8.94
C SER A 60 8.63 -4.21 -10.36
N LEU A 61 7.75 -4.19 -11.37
CA LEU A 61 8.13 -4.33 -12.78
C LEU A 61 8.80 -3.05 -13.29
N ASN A 62 8.19 -1.90 -13.00
CA ASN A 62 8.71 -0.60 -13.41
C ASN A 62 8.49 0.43 -12.29
N PRO A 63 9.52 0.73 -11.47
CA PRO A 63 9.40 1.71 -10.40
C PRO A 63 8.98 3.11 -10.87
N SER A 64 9.29 3.49 -12.12
CA SER A 64 8.90 4.79 -12.69
C SER A 64 7.39 4.91 -12.96
N ILE A 65 6.61 3.82 -12.83
CA ILE A 65 5.15 3.89 -12.99
C ILE A 65 4.49 4.75 -11.92
N THR A 66 5.13 4.90 -10.76
CA THR A 66 4.63 5.76 -9.67
C THR A 66 4.56 7.23 -10.07
N ASP A 67 5.25 7.65 -11.13
CA ASP A 67 5.16 9.01 -11.64
C ASP A 67 3.92 9.26 -12.50
N ASN A 68 3.29 8.21 -13.01
CA ASN A 68 2.11 8.30 -13.85
C ASN A 68 0.89 8.80 -13.04
N ILE A 69 0.17 9.77 -13.61
CA ILE A 69 -1.06 10.33 -13.04
C ILE A 69 -2.10 9.23 -12.83
N VAL A 70 -2.24 8.28 -13.77
CA VAL A 70 -3.20 7.18 -13.65
C VAL A 70 -2.91 6.31 -12.43
N TRP A 71 -1.65 5.91 -12.23
CA TRP A 71 -1.25 5.11 -11.07
C TRP A 71 -1.48 5.89 -9.78
N LYS A 72 -1.10 7.17 -9.73
CA LYS A 72 -1.33 8.07 -8.58
C LYS A 72 -2.82 8.20 -8.27
N SER A 73 -3.66 8.48 -9.26
CA SER A 73 -5.10 8.65 -9.07
C SER A 73 -5.77 7.36 -8.57
N ILE A 74 -5.43 6.20 -9.13
CA ILE A 74 -5.97 4.91 -8.67
C ILE A 74 -5.50 4.63 -7.24
N SER A 75 -4.21 4.81 -6.96
CA SER A 75 -3.64 4.62 -5.62
C SER A 75 -4.30 5.54 -4.58
N ASP A 76 -4.50 6.81 -4.92
CA ASP A 76 -5.07 7.81 -4.02
C ASP A 76 -6.56 7.56 -3.77
N LEU A 77 -7.32 7.28 -4.83
CA LEU A 77 -8.75 6.97 -4.71
C LEU A 77 -8.96 5.70 -3.88
N HIS A 78 -8.19 4.66 -4.16
CA HIS A 78 -8.26 3.40 -3.42
C HIS A 78 -7.84 3.58 -1.97
N SER A 79 -6.75 4.31 -1.70
CA SER A 79 -6.30 4.60 -0.33
C SER A 79 -7.33 5.44 0.43
N ALA A 80 -7.97 6.41 -0.22
CA ALA A 80 -9.05 7.20 0.38
C ALA A 80 -10.27 6.33 0.71
N ALA A 81 -10.66 5.43 -0.20
CA ALA A 81 -11.73 4.46 0.04
C ALA A 81 -11.39 3.55 1.23
N CYS A 82 -10.15 3.05 1.31
CA CYS A 82 -9.68 2.23 2.43
C CYS A 82 -9.67 3.00 3.76
N VAL A 83 -9.26 4.28 3.77
CA VAL A 83 -9.29 5.12 4.98
C VAL A 83 -10.72 5.35 5.46
N VAL A 84 -11.65 5.64 4.53
CA VAL A 84 -13.07 5.78 4.86
C VAL A 84 -13.63 4.46 5.39
N GLY A 85 -13.31 3.33 4.74
CA GLY A 85 -13.69 1.99 5.20
C GLY A 85 -13.16 1.68 6.60
N SER A 86 -11.87 1.92 6.85
CA SER A 86 -11.27 1.76 8.18
C SER A 86 -11.91 2.66 9.24
N ALA A 87 -12.30 3.88 8.88
CA ALA A 87 -12.99 4.79 9.80
C ALA A 87 -14.41 4.32 10.12
N MET A 88 -15.15 3.82 9.12
CA MET A 88 -16.48 3.25 9.30
C MET A 88 -16.44 1.98 10.14
N LEU A 89 -15.55 1.04 9.82
CA LEU A 89 -15.32 -0.19 10.60
C LEU A 89 -14.82 0.14 11.99
N GLY A 90 -13.90 1.09 12.13
CA GLY A 90 -13.40 1.56 13.42
C GLY A 90 -14.50 2.20 14.29
N TYR A 91 -15.41 2.96 13.68
CA TYR A 91 -16.57 3.51 14.37
C TYR A 91 -17.56 2.42 14.79
N SER A 92 -17.86 1.47 13.89
CA SER A 92 -18.68 0.28 14.19
C SER A 92 -18.09 -0.49 15.36
N LEU A 93 -16.78 -0.72 15.33
CA LEU A 93 -16.03 -1.38 16.39
C LEU A 93 -16.10 -0.60 17.69
N VAL A 94 -15.84 0.71 17.71
CA VAL A 94 -15.88 1.50 18.97
C VAL A 94 -17.28 1.57 19.56
N THR A 95 -18.31 1.69 18.71
CA THR A 95 -19.72 1.73 19.15
C THR A 95 -20.26 0.36 19.57
N SER A 96 -19.77 -0.73 18.95
CA SER A 96 -20.16 -2.11 19.24
C SER A 96 -19.26 -2.82 20.26
N ALA A 97 -18.06 -2.28 20.53
CA ALA A 97 -17.04 -2.82 21.44
C ALA A 97 -17.52 -2.93 22.89
N GLN A 98 -18.64 -2.31 23.25
CA GLN A 98 -19.23 -2.49 24.58
C GLN A 98 -19.85 -3.89 24.80
N ASN A 99 -20.08 -4.68 23.74
CA ASN A 99 -20.74 -6.00 23.87
C ASN A 99 -19.91 -7.21 23.45
N ASN A 100 -18.93 -7.10 22.54
CA ASN A 100 -18.04 -8.20 22.15
C ASN A 100 -16.69 -7.67 21.65
N ILE A 101 -15.61 -8.10 22.30
CA ILE A 101 -14.26 -7.63 22.05
C ILE A 101 -13.72 -8.31 20.77
N LEU A 102 -13.70 -7.56 19.66
CA LEU A 102 -13.27 -7.99 18.33
C LEU A 102 -14.05 -9.19 17.77
N HIS A 103 -15.10 -8.91 17.00
CA HIS A 103 -15.52 -9.87 16.00
C HIS A 103 -14.31 -10.13 15.09
N GLU A 104 -13.78 -11.36 15.08
CA GLU A 104 -12.51 -11.75 14.46
C GLU A 104 -12.42 -11.27 12.99
N GLU A 105 -13.57 -11.23 12.32
CA GLU A 105 -13.81 -10.75 10.96
C GLU A 105 -13.62 -9.24 10.79
N GLU A 106 -14.30 -8.38 11.58
CA GLU A 106 -14.19 -6.92 11.46
C GLU A 106 -12.78 -6.41 11.81
N GLY A 107 -12.12 -7.06 12.77
CA GLY A 107 -10.73 -6.77 13.12
C GLY A 107 -9.78 -7.05 11.95
N ARG A 108 -9.89 -8.26 11.36
CA ARG A 108 -9.11 -8.68 10.19
C ARG A 108 -9.26 -7.69 9.03
N GLU A 109 -10.49 -7.27 8.76
CA GLU A 109 -10.81 -6.31 7.70
C GLU A 109 -10.20 -4.93 7.95
N LEU A 110 -10.35 -4.40 9.17
CA LEU A 110 -9.77 -3.10 9.54
C LEU A 110 -8.24 -3.11 9.42
N PHE A 111 -7.58 -4.14 9.94
CA PHE A 111 -6.12 -4.24 9.83
C PHE A 111 -5.67 -4.40 8.37
N GLY A 112 -6.42 -5.15 7.56
CA GLY A 112 -6.17 -5.29 6.13
C GLY A 112 -6.19 -3.96 5.39
N LEU A 113 -7.24 -3.15 5.59
CA LEU A 113 -7.36 -1.81 5.00
C LEU A 113 -6.22 -0.88 5.44
N MET A 114 -5.84 -0.92 6.72
CA MET A 114 -4.73 -0.14 7.25
C MET A 114 -3.38 -0.50 6.58
N ILE A 115 -3.11 -1.79 6.38
CA ILE A 115 -1.90 -2.25 5.69
C ILE A 115 -1.90 -1.79 4.22
N VAL A 116 -3.04 -1.90 3.53
CA VAL A 116 -3.19 -1.40 2.15
C VAL A 116 -2.87 0.09 2.08
N THR A 117 -3.49 0.92 2.92
CA THR A 117 -3.24 2.37 2.95
C THR A 117 -1.78 2.70 3.25
N ALA A 118 -1.17 2.02 4.23
CA ALA A 118 0.22 2.24 4.58
C ALA A 118 1.17 1.88 3.42
N TRP A 119 0.93 0.74 2.76
CA TRP A 119 1.77 0.29 1.64
C TRP A 119 1.64 1.21 0.43
N MET A 120 0.40 1.59 0.05
CA MET A 120 0.18 2.53 -1.04
C MET A 120 0.82 3.89 -0.76
N SER A 121 0.80 4.36 0.49
CA SER A 121 1.49 5.58 0.91
C SER A 121 3.01 5.47 0.76
N LEU A 122 3.60 4.33 1.11
CA LEU A 122 5.04 4.07 0.89
C LEU A 122 5.38 4.05 -0.61
N CYS A 123 4.58 3.39 -1.45
CA CYS A 123 4.78 3.38 -2.89
C CYS A 123 4.68 4.79 -3.50
N ARG A 124 3.72 5.60 -3.04
CA ARG A 124 3.55 7.00 -3.47
C ARG A 124 4.72 7.89 -3.05
N ASN A 125 5.25 7.68 -1.85
CA ASN A 125 6.37 8.46 -1.32
C ASN A 125 7.73 7.97 -1.81
N SER A 126 7.84 6.73 -2.31
CA SER A 126 9.06 6.23 -2.97
C SER A 126 9.45 7.11 -4.18
N ALA A 127 8.46 7.57 -4.95
CA ALA A 127 8.66 8.55 -6.03
C ALA A 127 9.22 9.90 -5.51
N LYS A 128 8.82 10.31 -4.31
CA LYS A 128 9.20 11.59 -3.69
C LYS A 128 10.49 11.49 -2.86
N ASN A 129 10.92 10.31 -2.44
CA ASN A 129 12.14 10.13 -1.65
C ASN A 129 13.42 10.14 -2.49
N ALA A 130 13.31 10.16 -3.82
CA ALA A 130 14.37 10.72 -4.67
C ALA A 130 14.55 12.25 -4.46
N SER A 131 13.53 12.93 -3.91
CA SER A 131 13.51 14.37 -3.63
C SER A 131 13.63 14.72 -2.14
N PHE A 132 13.19 13.86 -1.22
CA PHE A 132 13.22 14.12 0.24
C PHE A 132 14.64 14.07 0.83
N VAL A 133 15.58 13.34 0.21
CA VAL A 133 17.00 13.37 0.59
C VAL A 133 17.67 14.73 0.25
N ALA A 134 17.09 15.52 -0.66
CA ALA A 134 17.62 16.84 -1.04
C ALA A 134 17.13 18.02 -0.17
N ILE A 135 16.28 17.77 0.84
CA ILE A 135 15.77 18.82 1.75
C ILE A 135 16.33 18.64 3.18
N SER A 136 17.17 17.63 3.42
CA SER A 136 17.80 17.36 4.73
C SER A 136 19.33 17.31 4.69
N LEU A 137 19.97 17.90 3.67
CA LEU A 137 21.40 18.24 3.62
C LEU A 137 21.55 19.68 3.15
#